data_AF-A0A9J7A5D0-F1
#
_entry.id   AF-A0A9J7A5D0-F1
#
_cell.length_a   1.000
_cell.length_b   1.000
_cell.length_c   1.000
_cell.angle_alpha   90.00
_cell.angle_beta   90.00
_cell.angle_gamma   90.00
#
_symmetry.space_group_name_H-M   'P 1'
#
loop_
_entity.id
_entity.type
_entity.pdbx_description
1 polymer ?
#
loop_
_entity_poly.entity_id
_entity_poly.type
_entity_poly.pdbx_seq_one_letter_code
_entity_poly.pdbx_strand_id
1 'polypeptide(L)'
;MKITALAHFFNALLLLWLLAAAGFFAAELRIETIFVALLTLVIAWFVFKRQRWGYFAAAAWGLACYQLAKEGLALELVKRPAMLGGFAVVILALFLHEVFCRRPNIERNGRQ
;
A
#
# COMPACT_ATOMS: atom_id res chain seq x y z
N MET A 1 7.73 -5.29 -22.84
CA MET A 1 8.13 -6.36 -21.89
C MET A 1 8.83 -5.84 -20.63
N LYS A 2 9.68 -4.81 -20.68
CA LYS A 2 10.41 -4.32 -19.47
C LYS A 2 9.49 -3.76 -18.36
N ILE A 3 8.43 -3.05 -18.73
CA ILE A 3 7.52 -2.37 -17.77
C ILE A 3 6.66 -3.37 -16.99
N THR A 4 6.19 -4.45 -17.62
CA THR A 4 5.36 -5.47 -16.95
C THR A 4 6.16 -6.29 -15.94
N ALA A 5 7.41 -6.66 -16.27
CA ALA A 5 8.31 -7.32 -15.33
C ALA A 5 8.63 -6.41 -14.12
N LEU A 6 8.89 -5.13 -14.37
CA LEU A 6 9.14 -4.13 -13.33
C LEU A 6 7.91 -3.92 -12.42
N ALA A 7 6.71 -3.88 -13.00
CA ALA A 7 5.47 -3.76 -12.23
C ALA A 7 5.22 -5.01 -11.36
N HIS A 8 5.51 -6.22 -11.84
CA HIS A 8 5.43 -7.42 -11.01
C HIS A 8 6.44 -7.39 -9.86
N PHE A 9 7.66 -6.94 -10.11
CA PHE A 9 8.67 -6.76 -9.06
C PHE A 9 8.21 -5.76 -8.00
N PHE A 10 7.72 -4.58 -8.39
CA PHE A 10 7.20 -3.59 -7.44
C PHE A 10 5.95 -4.08 -6.69
N ASN A 11 5.08 -4.86 -7.33
CA ASN A 11 3.93 -5.46 -6.65
C ASN A 11 4.38 -6.47 -5.58
N ALA A 12 5.39 -7.29 -5.88
CA ALA A 12 5.97 -8.21 -4.90
C ALA A 12 6.64 -7.45 -3.75
N LEU A 13 7.36 -6.36 -4.06
CA LEU A 13 7.98 -5.49 -3.05
C LEU A 13 6.92 -4.85 -2.14
N LEU A 14 5.83 -4.33 -2.70
CA LEU A 14 4.71 -3.77 -1.94
C LEU A 14 4.06 -4.80 -1.01
N LEU A 15 3.85 -6.03 -1.51
CA LEU A 15 3.30 -7.12 -0.70
C LEU A 15 4.23 -7.50 0.46
N LEU A 16 5.53 -7.64 0.18
CA LEU A 16 6.52 -7.94 1.21
C LEU A 16 6.53 -6.85 2.28
N TRP A 17 6.47 -5.58 1.88
CA TRP A 17 6.38 -4.45 2.80
C TRP A 17 5.11 -4.51 3.68
N LEU A 18 3.94 -4.75 3.08
CA LEU A 18 2.68 -4.85 3.83
C LEU A 18 2.68 -6.03 4.80
N LEU A 19 3.24 -7.18 4.42
CA LEU A 19 3.38 -8.34 5.29
C LEU A 19 4.35 -8.07 6.45
N ALA A 20 5.49 -7.44 6.18
CA ALA A 20 6.44 -7.05 7.21
C ALA A 20 5.81 -6.06 8.20
N ALA A 21 5.06 -5.07 7.71
CA ALA A 21 4.34 -4.12 8.56
C ALA A 21 3.26 -4.81 9.40
N ALA A 22 2.47 -5.72 8.81
CA ALA A 22 1.47 -6.50 9.55
C ALA A 22 2.12 -7.35 10.65
N GLY A 23 3.26 -7.98 10.37
CA GLY A 23 4.03 -8.74 11.36
C GLY A 23 4.56 -7.87 12.50
N PHE A 24 5.06 -6.67 12.18
CA PHE A 24 5.50 -5.69 13.18
C PHE A 24 4.35 -5.28 14.11
N PHE A 25 3.19 -4.92 13.56
CA PHE A 25 2.02 -4.54 14.36
C PHE A 25 1.44 -5.71 15.17
N ALA A 26 1.46 -6.93 14.63
CA ALA A 26 0.99 -8.12 15.33
C ALA A 26 1.87 -8.48 16.54
N ALA A 27 3.18 -8.20 16.48
CA ALA A 27 4.12 -8.51 17.56
C ALA A 27 3.87 -7.71 18.85
N GLU A 28 3.24 -6.54 18.77
CA GLU A 28 2.94 -5.71 19.95
C GLU A 28 1.79 -6.27 20.82
N LEU A 29 1.00 -7.25 20.33
CA LEU A 29 -0.07 -7.94 21.08
C LEU A 29 -1.13 -7.03 21.75
N ARG A 30 -1.24 -5.75 21.34
CA ARG A 30 -2.27 -4.81 21.78
C ARG A 30 -3.49 -4.88 20.86
N ILE A 31 -4.69 -4.68 21.38
CA ILE A 31 -5.94 -4.76 20.61
C ILE A 31 -5.92 -3.81 19.40
N GLU A 32 -5.45 -2.58 19.61
CA GLU A 32 -5.31 -1.55 18.57
C GLU A 32 -4.37 -2.00 17.45
N THR A 33 -3.21 -2.57 17.79
CA THR A 33 -2.19 -2.97 16.82
C THR A 33 -2.59 -4.27 16.10
N ILE A 34 -3.30 -5.17 16.77
CA ILE A 34 -3.89 -6.37 16.16
C ILE A 34 -4.93 -5.97 15.09
N PHE A 35 -5.77 -4.98 15.36
CA PHE A 35 -6.73 -4.48 14.38
C PHE A 35 -6.02 -3.88 13.15
N VAL A 36 -4.98 -3.07 13.37
CA VAL A 36 -4.17 -2.50 12.28
C VAL A 36 -3.45 -3.61 11.48
N ALA A 37 -2.92 -4.65 12.15
CA ALA A 37 -2.29 -5.79 11.49
C ALA A 37 -3.27 -6.55 10.60
N LEU A 38 -4.48 -6.83 11.09
CA LEU A 38 -5.55 -7.47 10.32
C LEU A 38 -5.97 -6.61 9.12
N LEU A 39 -6.16 -5.31 9.32
CA LEU A 39 -6.47 -4.39 8.24
C LEU A 39 -5.38 -4.40 7.16
N THR A 40 -4.12 -4.40 7.59
CA THR A 40 -2.95 -4.44 6.69
C THR A 40 -2.90 -5.75 5.89
N LEU A 41 -3.24 -6.88 6.51
CA LEU A 41 -3.37 -8.18 5.83
C LEU A 41 -4.51 -8.19 4.81
N VAL A 42 -5.65 -7.60 5.13
CA VAL A 42 -6.77 -7.46 4.18
C VAL A 42 -6.33 -6.65 2.95
N ILE A 43 -5.64 -5.52 3.16
CA ILE A 43 -5.08 -4.72 2.07
C ILE A 43 -4.08 -5.54 1.25
N ALA A 44 -3.16 -6.24 1.89
CA ALA A 44 -2.19 -7.11 1.22
C ALA A 44 -2.89 -8.18 0.38
N TRP A 45 -3.97 -8.79 0.86
CA TRP A 45 -4.76 -9.75 0.10
C TRP A 45 -5.39 -9.12 -1.16
N PHE A 46 -5.95 -7.92 -1.06
CA PHE A 46 -6.50 -7.21 -2.22
C PHE A 46 -5.42 -6.81 -3.23
N VAL A 47 -4.23 -6.41 -2.75
CA VAL A 47 -3.05 -6.14 -3.60
C VAL A 47 -2.56 -7.42 -4.28
N PHE A 48 -2.58 -8.57 -3.58
CA PHE A 48 -2.22 -9.87 -4.16
C PHE A 48 -3.18 -10.29 -5.27
N LYS A 49 -4.47 -10.04 -5.08
CA LYS A 49 -5.52 -10.21 -6.11
C LYS A 49 -5.47 -9.14 -7.20
N ARG A 50 -4.54 -8.20 -7.14
CA ARG A 50 -4.36 -7.08 -8.09
C ARG A 50 -5.63 -6.26 -8.30
N GLN A 51 -6.40 -6.08 -7.23
CA GLN A 51 -7.65 -5.34 -7.26
C GLN A 51 -7.39 -3.85 -7.18
N ARG A 52 -8.17 -3.08 -7.96
CA ARG A 52 -8.10 -1.61 -8.00
C ARG A 52 -8.16 -0.97 -6.61
N TRP A 53 -9.11 -1.47 -5.81
CA TRP A 53 -9.37 -0.99 -4.45
C TRP A 53 -8.24 -1.34 -3.48
N GLY A 54 -7.52 -2.44 -3.72
CA GLY A 54 -6.38 -2.85 -2.90
C GLY A 54 -5.23 -1.88 -2.97
N TYR A 55 -4.87 -1.44 -4.19
CA TYR A 55 -3.83 -0.43 -4.37
C TYR A 55 -4.23 0.93 -3.78
N PHE A 56 -5.50 1.33 -3.96
CA PHE A 56 -5.99 2.58 -3.34
C PHE A 56 -5.96 2.52 -1.81
N ALA A 57 -6.40 1.40 -1.23
CA ALA A 57 -6.35 1.18 0.20
C ALA A 57 -4.90 1.14 0.72
N ALA A 58 -3.96 0.55 -0.02
CA ALA A 58 -2.54 0.57 0.34
C ALA A 58 -1.95 1.98 0.35
N ALA A 59 -2.33 2.83 -0.62
CA ALA A 59 -1.93 4.24 -0.62
C ALA A 59 -2.54 5.01 0.57
N ALA A 60 -3.83 4.83 0.84
CA ALA A 60 -4.50 5.46 1.99
C ALA A 60 -3.89 5.01 3.32
N TRP A 61 -3.56 3.73 3.46
CA TRP A 61 -2.88 3.17 4.63
C TRP A 61 -1.48 3.74 4.80
N GLY A 62 -0.71 3.87 3.72
CA GLY A 62 0.62 4.52 3.77
C GLY A 62 0.55 5.99 4.21
N LEU A 63 -0.47 6.73 3.77
CA LEU A 63 -0.75 8.09 4.25
C LEU A 63 -1.15 8.12 5.72
N ALA A 64 -1.99 7.19 6.18
CA ALA A 64 -2.37 7.11 7.59
C ALA A 64 -1.14 6.85 8.48
N CYS A 65 -0.25 5.92 8.08
CA CYS A 65 1.01 5.68 8.78
C CYS A 65 1.91 6.93 8.79
N TYR A 66 1.94 7.69 7.70
CA TYR A 66 2.66 8.97 7.65
C TYR A 66 2.08 9.99 8.64
N GLN A 67 0.75 10.13 8.73
CA GLN A 67 0.09 11.05 9.66
C GLN A 67 0.33 10.63 11.11
N LEU A 68 0.18 9.33 11.44
CA LEU A 68 0.48 8.77 12.76
C LEU A 68 1.94 9.03 13.17
N ALA A 69 2.88 8.87 12.23
CA ALA A 69 4.28 9.20 12.47
C ALA A 69 4.48 10.70 12.68
N LYS A 70 3.77 11.57 11.96
CA LYS A 70 3.88 13.03 12.09
C LYS A 70 3.36 13.53 13.44
N GLU A 71 2.21 13.03 13.87
CA GLU A 71 1.56 13.40 15.14
C GLU A 71 2.30 12.87 16.38
N GLY A 72 3.31 11.99 16.20
CA GLY A 72 4.20 11.55 17.28
C GLY A 72 3.59 10.56 18.25
N LEU A 73 2.42 10.00 17.93
CA LEU A 73 1.59 9.24 18.87
C LEU A 73 2.03 7.78 19.10
N ALA A 74 3.01 7.23 18.36
CA ALA A 74 3.39 5.81 18.56
C ALA A 74 4.82 5.37 18.16
N LEU A 75 5.65 6.20 17.50
CA LEU A 75 6.92 5.70 16.94
C LEU A 75 8.08 6.71 17.04
N GLU A 76 8.52 7.14 18.22
CA GLU A 76 9.67 8.07 18.32
C GLU A 76 10.96 7.51 17.68
N LEU A 77 11.23 6.21 17.87
CA LEU A 77 12.39 5.53 17.27
C LEU A 77 12.24 5.24 15.77
N VAL A 78 11.02 5.02 15.29
CA VAL A 78 10.72 4.55 13.92
C VAL A 78 10.02 5.65 13.09
N LYS A 79 9.97 6.88 13.62
CA LYS A 79 9.25 8.03 13.03
C LYS A 79 9.69 8.30 11.60
N ARG A 80 11.00 8.40 11.40
CA ARG A 80 11.61 8.72 10.10
C ARG A 80 11.44 7.59 9.07
N PRO A 81 11.74 6.30 9.38
CA PRO A 81 11.53 5.22 8.42
C PRO A 81 10.05 4.97 8.12
N ALA A 82 9.14 5.12 9.09
CA ALA A 82 7.70 5.02 8.84
C ALA A 82 7.18 6.14 7.94
N MET A 83 7.69 7.37 8.12
CA MET A 83 7.33 8.53 7.31
C MET A 83 7.82 8.42 5.86
N LEU A 84 9.09 8.02 5.67
CA LEU A 84 9.66 7.78 4.34
C LEU A 84 9.01 6.56 3.66
N GLY A 85 8.78 5.50 4.43
CA GLY A 85 8.13 4.28 3.96
C GLY A 85 6.70 4.53 3.51
N GLY A 86 5.90 5.27 4.29
CA GLY A 86 4.53 5.63 3.93
C GLY A 86 4.45 6.41 2.62
N PHE A 87 5.34 7.38 2.41
CA PHE A 87 5.41 8.14 1.15
C PHE A 87 5.80 7.27 -0.05
N ALA A 88 6.79 6.40 0.12
CA ALA A 88 7.20 5.46 -0.94
C ALA A 88 6.07 4.48 -1.31
N VAL A 89 5.36 3.95 -0.31
CA VAL A 89 4.20 3.05 -0.50
C VAL A 89 3.11 3.73 -1.32
N VAL A 90 2.81 5.01 -1.07
CA VAL A 90 1.80 5.77 -1.82
C VAL A 90 2.18 5.86 -3.30
N ILE A 91 3.42 6.26 -3.60
CA ILE A 91 3.89 6.38 -4.98
C ILE A 91 3.84 5.02 -5.68
N LEU A 92 4.34 3.98 -5.02
CA LEU A 92 4.36 2.62 -5.58
C LEU A 92 2.94 2.10 -5.85
N ALA A 93 2.03 2.30 -4.90
CA ALA A 93 0.65 1.87 -5.01
C ALA A 93 -0.10 2.58 -6.15
N LEU A 94 0.10 3.89 -6.31
CA LEU A 94 -0.48 4.66 -7.42
C LEU A 94 0.10 4.24 -8.77
N PHE A 95 1.41 4.01 -8.86
CA PHE A 95 2.04 3.50 -10.07
C PHE A 95 1.47 2.13 -10.46
N LEU A 96 1.37 1.20 -9.50
CA LEU A 96 0.83 -0.14 -9.73
C LEU A 96 -0.66 -0.12 -10.07
N HIS A 97 -1.42 0.80 -9.46
CA HIS A 97 -2.82 1.05 -9.78
C HIS A 97 -2.99 1.48 -11.24
N GLU A 98 -2.17 2.40 -11.73
CA GLU A 98 -2.22 2.86 -13.12
C GLU A 98 -1.76 1.78 -14.11
N VAL A 99 -0.77 0.96 -13.75
CA VAL A 99 -0.27 -0.11 -14.64
C VAL A 99 -1.21 -1.31 -14.72
N PHE A 100 -1.72 -1.79 -13.59
CA PHE A 100 -2.54 -3.02 -13.55
C PHE A 100 -4.04 -2.75 -13.65
N CYS A 101 -4.51 -1.57 -13.27
CA CYS A 101 -5.94 -1.25 -13.20
C CYS A 101 -6.34 -0.07 -14.09
N ARG A 102 -5.51 0.30 -15.07
CA ARG A 102 -5.86 1.30 -16.09
C ARG A 102 -7.22 0.93 -16.70
N ARG A 103 -8.18 1.85 -16.64
CA ARG A 103 -9.46 1.63 -17.33
C ARG A 103 -9.20 1.53 -18.83
N PRO A 104 -9.83 0.58 -19.56
CA PRO A 104 -9.95 0.70 -21.00
C PRO A 104 -10.67 2.02 -21.30
N ASN A 105 -10.04 2.80 -22.16
CA ASN A 105 -10.26 4.22 -22.36
C ASN A 105 -11.72 4.58 -22.72
N ILE A 106 -12.21 5.69 -22.16
CA ILE A 106 -13.43 6.42 -22.60
C ILE A 106 -13.09 7.18 -23.91
N GLU A 107 -12.42 6.52 -24.86
CA GLU A 107 -12.11 7.09 -26.19
C GLU A 107 -13.01 6.51 -27.30
N ARG A 108 -13.93 5.61 -26.94
CA ARG A 108 -14.86 4.97 -27.90
C ARG A 108 -16.25 5.61 -27.92
N ASN A 109 -16.37 6.91 -27.63
CA ASN A 109 -17.68 7.60 -27.72
C ASN A 109 -17.58 9.06 -28.21
N GLY A 110 -16.66 9.33 -29.15
CA GLY A 110 -16.58 10.61 -29.87
C GLY A 110 -16.56 10.47 -31.39
N ARG A 111 -16.81 9.27 -31.92
CA ARG A 111 -16.90 8.97 -33.36
C ARG A 111 -17.93 7.87 -33.65
N GLN A 112 -19.18 8.12 -33.28
CA GLN A 112 -20.33 7.48 -33.92
C GLN A 112 -21.33 8.55 -34.27
#